data_AF-A0A3B8MBE8-F1
#
_entry.id   AF-A0A3B8MBE8-F1
#
_cell.length_a   1.000
_cell.length_b   1.000
_cell.length_c   1.000
_cell.angle_alpha   90.00
_cell.angle_beta   90.00
_cell.angle_gamma   90.00
#
_symmetry.space_group_name_H-M   'P 1'
#
loop_
_entity.id
_entity.type
_entity.pdbx_description
1 polymer ?
#
loop_
_entity_poly.entity_id
_entity_poly.type
_entity_poly.pdbx_seq_one_letter_code
_entity_poly.pdbx_strand_id
1 'polypeptide(L)'
;MMWLESESHDPLALRSVRESISTPICVGESVYRTPGYRSFIENHAVAIIMPDTVWNGISLGKKVADYANTYDILFAPHNSHGYLGGWQAAQLCATLENFKILEYEYDDVPWRNEIVTHPTVVKDGYIELSDRPDLGCDIIEEKIHEYPPTRSRSSIHLLHPASEPLWTGENNVQEDESEDQHRDHHIQQAQQNQQYDHSRSLHTRLLPHSSYTLHETLSRRKTSPYLAPHASLIPRGIHG
;
A
#
# COMPACT_ATOMS: atom_id res chain seq x y z
N MET A 1 10.41 -8.29 -12.45
CA MET A 1 9.15 -7.64 -12.02
C MET A 1 9.17 -7.49 -10.51
N MET A 2 8.63 -6.42 -9.92
CA MET A 2 8.69 -6.18 -8.46
C MET A 2 7.73 -7.09 -7.69
N TRP A 3 6.48 -7.17 -8.13
CA TRP A 3 5.48 -8.16 -7.72
C TRP A 3 4.41 -8.32 -8.80
N LEU A 4 3.57 -9.33 -8.64
CA LEU A 4 2.27 -9.49 -9.29
C LEU A 4 1.19 -9.21 -8.25
N GLU A 5 0.33 -8.25 -8.55
CA GLU A 5 -0.79 -7.90 -7.69
C GLU A 5 -2.02 -8.71 -8.10
N SER A 6 -2.70 -9.31 -7.12
CA SER A 6 -3.86 -10.17 -7.39
C SER A 6 -4.83 -10.17 -6.22
N GLU A 7 -5.97 -9.51 -6.39
CA GLU A 7 -7.06 -9.41 -5.40
C GLU A 7 -7.96 -10.66 -5.36
N SER A 8 -7.35 -11.82 -5.12
CA SER A 8 -8.09 -13.06 -4.83
C SER A 8 -8.37 -13.17 -3.33
N HIS A 9 -9.60 -13.54 -3.00
CA HIS A 9 -10.02 -13.80 -1.61
C HIS A 9 -9.74 -15.25 -1.16
N ASP A 10 -9.15 -16.08 -2.02
CA ASP A 10 -8.75 -17.46 -1.72
C ASP A 10 -7.22 -17.56 -1.55
N PRO A 11 -6.72 -17.66 -0.29
CA PRO A 11 -5.29 -17.79 -0.02
C PRO A 11 -4.66 -19.06 -0.58
N LEU A 12 -5.39 -20.17 -0.65
CA LEU A 12 -4.85 -21.44 -1.14
C LEU A 12 -4.70 -21.42 -2.67
N ALA A 13 -5.65 -20.79 -3.35
CA ALA A 13 -5.51 -20.51 -4.78
C ALA A 13 -4.32 -19.59 -5.07
N LEU A 14 -4.14 -18.51 -4.29
CA LEU A 14 -2.96 -17.64 -4.44
C LEU A 14 -1.65 -18.38 -4.16
N ARG A 15 -1.63 -19.25 -3.15
CA ARG A 15 -0.47 -20.06 -2.84
C ARG A 15 -0.07 -20.97 -4.00
N SER A 16 -1.03 -21.63 -4.66
CA SER A 16 -0.71 -22.52 -5.79
C SER A 16 -0.07 -21.74 -6.95
N VAL A 17 -0.55 -20.53 -7.22
CA VAL A 17 0.07 -19.61 -8.19
C VAL A 17 1.47 -19.22 -7.74
N ARG A 18 1.63 -18.79 -6.48
CA ARG A 18 2.93 -18.40 -5.89
C ARG A 18 3.96 -19.51 -6.02
N GLU A 19 3.58 -20.76 -5.72
CA GLU A 19 4.47 -21.92 -5.82
C GLU A 19 4.85 -22.27 -7.28
N SER A 20 4.08 -21.76 -8.24
CA SER A 20 4.28 -22.01 -9.68
C SER A 20 5.08 -20.92 -10.41
N ILE A 21 5.36 -19.78 -9.77
CA ILE A 21 6.05 -18.64 -10.38
C ILE A 21 7.17 -18.10 -9.49
N SER A 22 8.14 -17.40 -10.08
CA SER A 22 9.21 -16.73 -9.33
C SER A 22 8.88 -15.28 -8.94
N THR A 23 7.86 -14.68 -9.55
CA THR A 23 7.44 -13.31 -9.24
C THR A 23 6.70 -13.28 -7.89
N PRO A 24 7.07 -12.39 -6.95
CA PRO A 24 6.37 -12.25 -5.67
C PRO A 24 4.90 -11.90 -5.87
N ILE A 25 4.01 -12.50 -5.08
CA ILE A 25 2.57 -12.13 -5.05
C ILE A 25 2.31 -11.10 -3.96
N CYS A 26 1.53 -10.07 -4.30
CA CYS A 26 1.00 -9.03 -3.42
C CYS A 26 -0.54 -9.06 -3.41
N VAL A 27 -1.15 -8.86 -2.23
CA VAL A 27 -2.61 -8.74 -2.04
C VAL A 27 -2.94 -7.88 -0.83
N GLY A 28 -4.10 -7.24 -0.82
CA GLY A 28 -4.68 -6.75 0.42
C GLY A 28 -5.42 -5.42 0.33
N GLU A 29 -5.55 -4.78 -0.83
CA GLU A 29 -6.21 -3.46 -0.89
C GLU A 29 -7.64 -3.53 -0.31
N SER A 30 -8.32 -4.66 -0.55
CA SER A 30 -9.69 -4.94 -0.12
C SER A 30 -9.77 -5.84 1.13
N VAL A 31 -8.65 -6.12 1.80
CA VAL A 31 -8.62 -6.99 2.99
C VAL A 31 -8.56 -6.15 4.26
N TYR A 32 -9.42 -6.52 5.21
CA TYR A 32 -9.63 -5.75 6.43
C TYR A 32 -9.19 -6.51 7.68
N ARG A 33 -8.46 -5.81 8.55
CA ARG A 33 -8.10 -6.20 9.93
C ARG A 33 -7.23 -7.47 9.99
N THR A 34 -6.57 -7.68 11.11
CA THR A 34 -5.72 -8.86 11.34
C THR A 34 -6.40 -10.20 11.02
N PRO A 35 -7.68 -10.44 11.37
CA PRO A 35 -8.36 -11.68 11.00
C PRO A 35 -8.49 -11.90 9.48
N GLY A 36 -8.67 -10.84 8.70
CA GLY A 36 -8.75 -10.94 7.24
C GLY A 36 -7.42 -11.37 6.62
N TYR A 37 -6.31 -10.85 7.14
CA TYR A 37 -4.96 -11.20 6.68
C TYR A 37 -4.44 -12.54 7.18
N ARG A 38 -5.05 -13.09 8.24
CA ARG A 38 -4.55 -14.27 8.93
C ARG A 38 -4.31 -15.46 8.00
N SER A 39 -5.29 -15.80 7.17
CA SER A 39 -5.19 -16.96 6.29
C SER A 39 -4.15 -16.76 5.18
N PHE A 40 -3.96 -15.54 4.68
CA PHE A 40 -2.90 -15.23 3.71
C PHE A 40 -1.52 -15.36 4.33
N ILE A 41 -1.34 -14.86 5.55
CA ILE A 41 -0.07 -14.88 6.29
C ILE A 41 0.29 -16.30 6.72
N GLU A 42 -0.58 -17.00 7.46
CA GLU A 42 -0.29 -18.32 8.02
C GLU A 42 -0.06 -19.39 6.94
N ASN A 43 -0.65 -19.24 5.74
CA ASN A 43 -0.45 -20.17 4.62
C ASN A 43 0.71 -19.77 3.70
N HIS A 44 1.44 -18.68 3.98
CA HIS A 44 2.45 -18.12 3.07
C HIS A 44 1.93 -17.93 1.63
N ALA A 45 0.67 -17.51 1.50
CA ALA A 45 0.03 -17.31 0.20
C ALA A 45 0.66 -16.15 -0.58
N VAL A 46 1.29 -15.20 0.13
CA VAL A 46 1.77 -13.92 -0.40
C VAL A 46 3.18 -13.61 0.12
N ALA A 47 3.91 -12.75 -0.59
CA ALA A 47 5.24 -12.27 -0.17
C ALA A 47 5.13 -10.86 0.41
N ILE A 48 4.13 -10.13 -0.05
CA ILE A 48 3.88 -8.74 0.28
C ILE A 48 2.39 -8.64 0.58
N ILE A 49 2.06 -7.92 1.64
CA ILE A 49 0.68 -7.49 1.91
C ILE A 49 0.58 -5.99 1.61
N MET A 50 -0.59 -5.56 1.12
CA MET A 50 -0.88 -4.16 0.84
C MET A 50 -2.10 -3.60 1.56
N PRO A 51 -2.11 -3.56 2.90
CA PRO A 51 -3.24 -3.00 3.62
C PRO A 51 -3.44 -1.53 3.32
N ASP A 52 -4.67 -1.18 3.01
CA ASP A 52 -5.07 0.21 2.87
C ASP A 52 -5.32 0.83 4.25
N THR A 53 -4.57 1.89 4.56
CA THR A 53 -4.61 2.54 5.88
C THR A 53 -5.83 3.42 6.09
N VAL A 54 -6.47 3.93 5.04
CA VAL A 54 -7.70 4.73 5.18
C VAL A 54 -8.85 3.82 5.62
N TRP A 55 -8.89 2.61 5.10
CA TRP A 55 -9.89 1.59 5.45
C TRP A 55 -9.62 0.93 6.81
N ASN A 56 -8.37 0.65 7.14
CA ASN A 56 -8.00 -0.09 8.35
C ASN A 56 -7.67 0.82 9.55
N GLY A 57 -7.25 2.05 9.30
CA GLY A 57 -6.64 2.94 10.28
C GLY A 57 -5.20 2.54 10.65
N ILE A 58 -4.44 3.50 11.16
CA ILE A 58 -3.00 3.34 11.51
C ILE A 58 -2.80 2.19 12.50
N SER A 59 -3.61 2.12 13.56
CA SER A 59 -3.46 1.13 14.62
C SER A 59 -3.68 -0.31 14.15
N LEU A 60 -4.65 -0.56 13.27
CA LEU A 60 -4.87 -1.91 12.73
C LEU A 60 -3.88 -2.22 11.61
N GLY A 61 -3.52 -1.23 10.78
CA GLY A 61 -2.44 -1.35 9.82
C GLY A 61 -1.13 -1.81 10.48
N LYS A 62 -0.74 -1.17 11.60
CA LYS A 62 0.44 -1.57 12.38
C LYS A 62 0.35 -3.01 12.90
N LYS A 63 -0.80 -3.42 13.44
CA LYS A 63 -1.00 -4.80 13.91
C LYS A 63 -0.89 -5.83 12.78
N VAL A 64 -1.42 -5.52 11.61
CA VAL A 64 -1.31 -6.38 10.42
C VAL A 64 0.15 -6.44 9.95
N ALA A 65 0.82 -5.29 9.87
CA ALA A 65 2.23 -5.21 9.49
C ALA A 65 3.14 -6.02 10.41
N ASP A 66 2.98 -5.85 11.73
CA ASP A 66 3.77 -6.57 12.73
C ASP A 66 3.51 -8.08 12.70
N TYR A 67 2.26 -8.48 12.43
CA TYR A 67 1.93 -9.89 12.29
C TYR A 67 2.53 -10.49 11.01
N ALA A 68 2.51 -9.76 9.90
CA ALA A 68 3.18 -10.18 8.66
C ALA A 68 4.71 -10.27 8.84
N ASN A 69 5.30 -9.36 9.63
CA ASN A 69 6.73 -9.36 9.93
C ASN A 69 7.17 -10.67 10.60
N THR A 70 6.32 -11.31 11.42
CA THR A 70 6.67 -12.60 12.06
C THR A 70 6.79 -13.77 11.09
N TYR A 71 6.41 -13.58 9.82
CA TYR A 71 6.47 -14.58 8.74
C TYR A 71 7.37 -14.11 7.58
N ASP A 72 8.23 -13.10 7.80
CA ASP A 72 9.08 -12.48 6.77
C ASP A 72 8.28 -11.93 5.56
N ILE A 73 7.02 -11.55 5.80
CA ILE A 73 6.14 -10.95 4.78
C ILE A 73 6.30 -9.43 4.83
N LEU A 74 6.56 -8.84 3.67
CA LEU A 74 6.76 -7.41 3.50
C LEU A 74 5.43 -6.65 3.51
N PHE A 75 5.49 -5.37 3.89
CA PHE A 75 4.35 -4.46 3.92
C PHE A 75 4.54 -3.34 2.89
N ALA A 76 3.61 -3.22 1.94
CA ALA A 76 3.58 -2.17 0.93
C ALA A 76 2.14 -1.64 0.79
N PRO A 77 1.72 -0.62 1.56
CA PRO A 77 0.32 -0.27 1.65
C PRO A 77 -0.21 0.28 0.31
N HIS A 78 -1.45 -0.11 0.00
CA HIS A 78 -2.25 0.54 -1.03
C HIS A 78 -2.62 1.96 -0.59
N ASN A 79 -2.54 2.91 -1.51
CA ASN A 79 -2.84 4.31 -1.25
C ASN A 79 -3.17 5.08 -2.54
N SER A 80 -4.38 4.84 -3.04
CA SER A 80 -5.03 5.64 -4.11
C SER A 80 -5.87 6.79 -3.53
N HIS A 81 -5.40 7.41 -2.44
CA HIS A 81 -6.21 8.34 -1.65
C HIS A 81 -5.72 9.79 -1.73
N GLY A 82 -6.62 10.66 -1.27
CA GLY A 82 -6.34 12.07 -1.01
C GLY A 82 -5.15 12.28 -0.06
N TYR A 83 -4.79 13.55 0.09
CA TYR A 83 -3.59 13.97 0.80
C TYR A 83 -3.40 13.33 2.20
N LEU A 84 -4.46 13.30 3.01
CA LEU A 84 -4.41 12.71 4.35
C LEU A 84 -4.18 11.20 4.35
N GLY A 85 -4.71 10.47 3.37
CA GLY A 85 -4.49 9.03 3.23
C GLY A 85 -3.01 8.72 3.00
N GLY A 86 -2.37 9.51 2.14
CA GLY A 86 -0.93 9.42 1.89
C GLY A 86 -0.09 9.65 3.15
N TRP A 87 -0.41 10.67 3.95
CA TRP A 87 0.30 10.92 5.20
C TRP A 87 0.05 9.85 6.27
N GLN A 88 -1.18 9.34 6.38
CA GLN A 88 -1.48 8.22 7.28
C GLN A 88 -0.64 7.00 6.93
N ALA A 89 -0.54 6.66 5.64
CA ALA A 89 0.27 5.55 5.17
C ALA A 89 1.77 5.81 5.38
N ALA A 90 2.27 7.00 5.05
CA ALA A 90 3.68 7.38 5.19
C ALA A 90 4.14 7.36 6.66
N GLN A 91 3.36 7.94 7.57
CA GLN A 91 3.64 7.92 9.01
C GLN A 91 3.65 6.50 9.57
N LEU A 92 2.71 5.64 9.14
CA LEU A 92 2.74 4.22 9.52
C LEU A 92 4.03 3.56 9.02
N CYS A 93 4.35 3.70 7.73
CA CYS A 93 5.52 3.07 7.11
C CYS A 93 6.84 3.45 7.79
N ALA A 94 6.95 4.68 8.32
CA ALA A 94 8.12 5.13 9.09
C ALA A 94 8.40 4.28 10.35
N THR A 95 7.38 3.57 10.85
CA THR A 95 7.46 2.78 12.09
C THR A 95 7.65 1.27 11.84
N LEU A 96 7.66 0.83 10.58
CA LEU A 96 7.62 -0.59 10.22
C LEU A 96 9.00 -1.10 9.82
N GLU A 97 9.40 -2.23 10.40
CA GLU A 97 10.65 -2.91 10.04
C GLU A 97 10.56 -3.62 8.67
N ASN A 98 9.38 -4.15 8.33
CA ASN A 98 9.11 -4.86 7.08
C ASN A 98 8.54 -3.97 5.97
N PHE A 99 8.69 -2.65 6.06
CA PHE A 99 8.25 -1.73 5.02
C PHE A 99 9.05 -1.96 3.72
N LYS A 100 8.31 -2.08 2.60
CA LYS A 100 8.90 -2.28 1.27
C LYS A 100 8.88 -1.01 0.43
N ILE A 101 7.69 -0.49 0.17
CA ILE A 101 7.46 0.71 -0.65
C ILE A 101 6.05 1.23 -0.40
N LEU A 102 5.83 2.53 -0.58
CA LEU A 102 4.54 3.17 -0.42
C LEU A 102 4.02 3.58 -1.80
N GLU A 103 2.80 3.17 -2.13
CA GLU A 103 2.07 3.76 -3.23
C GLU A 103 1.75 5.22 -2.93
N TYR A 104 2.02 6.12 -3.88
CA TYR A 104 1.78 7.54 -3.69
C TYR A 104 1.38 8.20 -5.00
N GLU A 105 0.20 8.80 -5.01
CA GLU A 105 -0.27 9.58 -6.15
C GLU A 105 0.41 10.96 -6.13
N TYR A 106 1.44 11.07 -6.97
CA TYR A 106 2.24 12.30 -7.11
C TYR A 106 1.58 13.30 -8.08
N ASP A 107 1.10 12.79 -9.22
CA ASP A 107 0.45 13.57 -10.27
C ASP A 107 -1.06 13.60 -10.03
N ASP A 108 -1.49 14.47 -9.11
CA ASP A 108 -2.91 14.68 -8.79
C ASP A 108 -3.38 16.08 -9.23
N VAL A 109 -4.61 16.44 -8.89
CA VAL A 109 -5.21 17.76 -9.12
C VAL A 109 -4.27 18.90 -8.69
N PRO A 110 -4.11 19.96 -9.51
CA PRO A 110 -3.15 21.03 -9.23
C PRO A 110 -3.34 21.72 -7.87
N TRP A 111 -4.58 21.73 -7.38
CA TRP A 111 -4.97 22.36 -6.11
C TRP A 111 -4.78 21.46 -4.89
N ARG A 112 -4.33 20.20 -5.03
CA ARG A 112 -4.14 19.26 -3.89
C ARG A 112 -3.26 19.84 -2.79
N ASN A 113 -2.23 20.59 -3.17
CA ASN A 113 -1.31 21.20 -2.20
C ASN A 113 -1.86 22.49 -1.57
N GLU A 114 -2.91 23.09 -2.15
CA GLU A 114 -3.53 24.31 -1.62
C GLU A 114 -4.48 24.03 -0.46
N ILE A 115 -4.95 22.79 -0.30
CA ILE A 115 -5.90 22.40 0.75
C ILE A 115 -5.23 21.98 2.06
N VAL A 116 -3.91 22.11 2.18
CA VAL A 116 -3.12 21.73 3.36
C VAL A 116 -2.07 22.76 3.71
N THR A 117 -1.74 22.86 5.00
CA THR A 117 -0.77 23.86 5.49
C THR A 117 0.68 23.56 5.10
N HIS A 118 1.02 22.27 4.96
CA HIS A 118 2.38 21.81 4.66
C HIS A 118 2.32 20.64 3.66
N PRO A 119 2.45 20.91 2.35
CA PRO A 119 2.44 19.91 1.28
C PRO A 119 3.55 18.87 1.38
N THR A 120 3.32 17.68 0.81
CA THR A 120 4.26 16.56 0.81
C THR A 120 5.42 16.91 -0.10
N VAL A 121 6.63 16.82 0.42
CA VAL A 121 7.83 16.98 -0.39
C VAL A 121 8.28 15.59 -0.84
N VAL A 122 8.26 15.37 -2.15
CA VAL A 122 8.86 14.19 -2.77
C VAL A 122 10.18 14.61 -3.43
N LYS A 123 11.27 13.97 -3.02
CA LYS A 123 12.61 14.23 -3.53
C LYS A 123 13.30 12.91 -3.88
N ASP A 124 13.81 12.81 -5.11
CA ASP A 124 14.52 11.63 -5.62
C ASP A 124 13.75 10.31 -5.50
N GLY A 125 12.41 10.38 -5.57
CA GLY A 125 11.53 9.23 -5.35
C GLY A 125 11.41 8.85 -3.87
N TYR A 126 11.59 9.80 -2.95
CA TYR A 126 11.34 9.62 -1.53
C TYR A 126 10.42 10.70 -0.93
N ILE A 127 9.48 10.32 -0.06
CA ILE A 127 8.70 11.27 0.74
C ILE A 127 9.59 11.71 1.91
N GLU A 128 9.72 13.03 2.07
CA GLU A 128 10.30 13.63 3.26
C GLU A 128 9.23 13.72 4.35
N LEU A 129 9.41 12.94 5.41
CA LEU A 129 8.49 12.97 6.55
C LEU A 129 8.73 14.21 7.40
N SER A 130 7.62 14.83 7.79
CA SER A 130 7.59 16.00 8.67
C SER A 130 7.94 15.59 10.10
N ASP A 131 8.70 16.43 10.79
CA ASP A 131 8.98 16.33 12.24
C ASP A 131 7.88 16.97 13.11
N ARG A 132 6.86 17.54 12.46
CA ARG A 132 5.72 18.16 13.12
C ARG A 132 4.85 17.10 13.80
N PRO A 133 4.12 17.47 14.87
CA PRO A 133 3.20 16.56 15.55
C PRO A 133 2.11 15.99 14.63
N ASP A 134 1.54 14.86 15.05
CA ASP A 134 0.41 14.17 14.42
C ASP A 134 0.70 13.73 12.97
N LEU A 135 -0.14 14.09 11.99
CA LEU A 135 0.08 13.76 10.58
C LEU A 135 1.11 14.68 9.90
N GLY A 136 1.58 15.72 10.58
CA GLY A 136 2.58 16.63 10.06
C GLY A 136 2.05 17.80 9.23
N CYS A 137 0.73 17.89 9.04
CA CYS A 137 0.03 18.98 8.35
C CYS A 137 -1.41 19.12 8.89
N ASP A 138 -2.02 20.28 8.63
CA ASP A 138 -3.44 20.53 8.87
C ASP A 138 -4.18 20.76 7.55
N ILE A 139 -5.47 20.47 7.54
CA ILE A 139 -6.38 20.81 6.45
C ILE A 139 -6.72 22.30 6.49
N ILE A 140 -6.75 22.94 5.32
CA ILE A 140 -7.27 24.30 5.14
C ILE A 140 -8.72 24.19 4.66
N GLU A 141 -9.67 24.20 5.61
CA GLU A 141 -11.09 23.97 5.33
C GLU A 141 -11.67 24.97 4.32
N GLU A 142 -11.25 26.24 4.41
CA GLU A 142 -11.69 27.29 3.50
C GLU A 142 -11.34 26.96 2.05
N LYS A 143 -10.18 26.34 1.83
CA LYS A 143 -9.71 25.93 0.50
C LYS A 143 -10.45 24.71 -0.01
N ILE A 144 -10.80 23.76 0.87
CA ILE A 144 -11.64 22.61 0.49
C ILE A 144 -13.01 23.09 -0.03
N HIS A 145 -13.59 24.14 0.57
CA HIS A 145 -14.87 24.68 0.13
C HIS A 145 -14.85 25.27 -1.29
N GLU A 146 -13.67 25.65 -1.81
CA GLU A 146 -13.50 26.09 -3.20
C GLU A 146 -13.63 24.93 -4.21
N TYR A 147 -13.48 23.68 -3.74
CA TYR A 147 -13.44 22.47 -4.57
C TYR A 147 -14.50 21.43 -4.14
N PRO A 148 -15.81 21.76 -4.18
CA PRO A 148 -16.85 20.81 -3.81
C PRO A 148 -16.86 19.60 -4.77
N PRO A 149 -17.17 18.38 -4.28
CA PRO A 149 -17.22 17.20 -5.13
C PRO A 149 -18.26 17.41 -6.23
N THR A 150 -17.80 17.51 -7.47
CA THR A 150 -18.70 17.52 -8.61
C THR A 150 -19.29 16.12 -8.74
N ARG A 151 -20.62 15.99 -8.69
CA ARG A 151 -21.30 14.73 -9.01
C ARG A 151 -21.07 14.41 -10.48
N SER A 152 -19.94 13.81 -10.81
CA SER A 152 -19.87 12.95 -11.97
C SER A 152 -20.69 11.71 -11.62
N ARG A 153 -21.75 11.43 -12.38
CA ARG A 153 -22.26 10.06 -12.45
C ARG A 153 -21.13 9.28 -13.09
N SER A 154 -20.21 8.75 -12.30
CA SER A 154 -19.34 7.69 -12.77
C SER A 154 -20.28 6.56 -13.17
N SER A 155 -20.52 6.45 -14.47
CA SER A 155 -20.93 5.20 -15.08
C SER A 155 -19.92 4.19 -14.59
N ILE A 156 -20.36 3.30 -13.71
CA ILE A 156 -19.63 2.08 -13.44
C ILE A 156 -19.66 1.33 -14.78
N HIS A 157 -18.68 1.60 -15.64
CA HIS A 157 -18.34 0.67 -16.69
C HIS A 157 -17.57 -0.44 -15.99
N LEU A 158 -18.33 -1.29 -15.29
CA LEU A 158 -17.95 -2.68 -15.16
C LEU A 158 -17.84 -3.17 -16.61
N LEU A 159 -16.64 -3.09 -17.18
CA LEU A 159 -16.24 -3.92 -18.30
C LEU A 159 -16.11 -5.34 -17.74
N HIS A 160 -17.22 -5.90 -17.28
CA HIS A 160 -17.46 -7.31 -17.43
C HIS A 160 -18.16 -7.41 -18.77
N PRO A 161 -17.46 -7.61 -19.90
CA PRO A 161 -18.13 -8.32 -20.95
C PRO A 161 -18.52 -9.65 -20.30
N ALA A 162 -19.81 -9.87 -20.11
CA ALA A 162 -20.33 -11.22 -20.14
C ALA A 162 -20.13 -11.75 -21.57
N SER A 163 -18.89 -11.79 -22.04
CA SER A 163 -18.50 -12.64 -23.15
C SER A 163 -18.23 -13.98 -22.51
N GLU A 164 -19.00 -14.97 -22.95
CA GLU A 164 -18.79 -16.37 -22.63
C GLU A 164 -17.30 -16.73 -22.66
N PRO A 165 -16.84 -17.68 -21.83
CA PRO A 165 -15.44 -18.07 -21.82
C PRO A 165 -14.99 -18.40 -23.25
N LEU A 166 -13.97 -17.67 -23.74
CA LEU A 166 -13.35 -17.80 -25.08
C LEU A 166 -12.60 -19.14 -25.27
N TRP A 167 -12.97 -20.17 -24.51
CA TRP A 167 -12.50 -21.53 -24.72
C TRP A 167 -13.66 -22.50 -24.50
N THR A 168 -14.48 -22.68 -25.54
CA THR A 168 -15.21 -23.92 -25.75
C THR A 168 -14.38 -24.69 -26.77
N GLY A 169 -13.62 -25.69 -26.29
CA GLY A 169 -12.98 -26.62 -27.19
C GLY A 169 -14.06 -27.37 -27.97
N GLU A 170 -14.25 -27.02 -29.24
CA GLU A 170 -14.73 -27.91 -30.31
C GLU A 170 -14.52 -27.24 -31.68
N ASN A 171 -13.90 -27.99 -32.59
CA ASN A 171 -13.46 -27.55 -33.92
C ASN A 171 -14.66 -27.22 -34.83
N ASN A 172 -14.59 -26.09 -35.56
CA ASN A 172 -14.82 -26.10 -37.02
C ASN A 172 -14.45 -24.75 -37.67
N VAL A 173 -13.72 -24.88 -38.77
CA VAL A 173 -13.23 -23.82 -39.66
C VAL A 173 -14.37 -23.19 -40.44
N GLN A 174 -14.45 -21.86 -40.47
CA GLN A 174 -14.81 -21.06 -41.64
C GLN A 174 -14.19 -19.66 -41.47
N GLU A 175 -13.21 -19.32 -42.30
CA GLU A 175 -12.56 -18.01 -42.36
C GLU A 175 -13.54 -17.01 -43.00
N ASP A 176 -13.91 -15.96 -42.26
CA ASP A 176 -14.68 -14.81 -42.76
C ASP A 176 -13.78 -13.57 -42.70
N GLU A 177 -13.44 -13.01 -43.85
CA GLU A 177 -12.50 -11.90 -44.06
C GLU A 177 -12.99 -10.54 -43.49
N SER A 178 -14.04 -10.55 -42.65
CA SER A 178 -14.59 -9.37 -41.99
C SER A 178 -13.92 -9.03 -40.64
N GLU A 179 -13.14 -9.97 -40.05
CA GLU A 179 -12.47 -9.78 -38.75
C GLU A 179 -11.25 -8.83 -38.80
N ASP A 180 -10.59 -8.68 -39.95
CA ASP A 180 -9.39 -7.83 -40.05
C ASP A 180 -9.71 -6.34 -39.92
N GLN A 181 -10.88 -5.89 -40.40
CA GLN A 181 -11.29 -4.49 -40.26
C GLN A 181 -11.67 -4.12 -38.83
N HIS A 182 -12.18 -5.08 -38.04
CA HIS A 182 -12.47 -4.86 -36.62
C HIS A 182 -11.21 -4.93 -35.75
N ARG A 183 -10.25 -5.79 -36.10
CA ARG A 183 -8.94 -5.84 -35.43
C ARG A 183 -8.15 -4.55 -35.59
N ASP A 184 -8.12 -3.98 -36.79
CA ASP A 184 -7.39 -2.72 -37.03
C ASP A 184 -7.97 -1.55 -36.24
N HIS A 185 -9.31 -1.51 -36.08
CA HIS A 185 -9.97 -0.48 -35.27
C HIS A 185 -9.66 -0.61 -33.77
N HIS A 186 -9.59 -1.85 -33.26
CA HIS A 186 -9.22 -2.12 -31.87
C HIS A 186 -7.73 -1.88 -31.59
N ILE A 187 -6.84 -2.17 -32.54
CA ILE A 187 -5.41 -1.89 -32.41
C ILE A 187 -5.15 -0.38 -32.40
N GLN A 188 -5.85 0.40 -33.24
CA GLN A 188 -5.75 1.86 -33.23
C GLN A 188 -6.30 2.48 -31.94
N GLN A 189 -7.40 1.98 -31.39
CA GLN A 189 -7.91 2.42 -30.08
C GLN A 189 -6.98 2.05 -28.92
N ALA A 190 -6.39 0.86 -28.95
CA ALA A 190 -5.41 0.44 -27.94
C ALA A 190 -4.13 1.29 -27.98
N GLN A 191 -3.68 1.68 -29.17
CA GLN A 191 -2.52 2.57 -29.35
C GLN A 191 -2.82 4.02 -28.93
N GLN A 192 -4.03 4.54 -29.19
CA GLN A 192 -4.46 5.84 -28.67
C GLN A 192 -4.55 5.86 -27.14
N ASN A 193 -5.04 4.78 -26.52
CA ASN A 193 -5.12 4.67 -25.06
C ASN A 193 -3.74 4.51 -24.40
N GLN A 194 -2.79 3.85 -25.06
CA GLN A 194 -1.39 3.80 -24.59
C GLN A 194 -0.70 5.17 -24.60
N GLN A 195 -1.14 6.09 -25.46
CA GLN A 195 -0.56 7.43 -25.55
C GLN A 195 -1.05 8.38 -24.44
N TYR A 196 -2.18 8.07 -23.79
CA TYR A 196 -2.73 8.79 -22.64
C TYR A 196 -2.28 8.21 -21.29
N ASP A 197 -1.77 6.97 -21.25
CA ASP A 197 -1.38 6.24 -20.04
C ASP A 197 0.13 6.38 -19.69
N HIS A 198 0.67 7.60 -19.83
CA HIS A 198 2.06 7.91 -19.47
C HIS A 198 2.23 8.69 -18.17
N SER A 199 1.17 9.01 -17.43
CA SER A 199 1.25 9.53 -16.05
C SER A 199 1.18 8.38 -15.05
N ARG A 200 2.30 7.69 -14.86
CA ARG A 200 2.44 6.59 -13.91
C ARG A 200 2.49 7.11 -12.47
N SER A 201 1.75 6.44 -11.57
CA SER A 201 2.05 6.41 -10.12
C SER A 201 3.54 6.14 -9.90
N LEU A 202 4.22 7.08 -9.24
CA LEU A 202 5.63 6.97 -8.89
C LEU A 202 5.75 6.30 -7.53
N HIS A 203 6.30 5.09 -7.51
CA HIS A 203 6.59 4.41 -6.26
C HIS A 203 7.66 5.14 -5.47
N THR A 204 7.31 5.57 -4.27
CA THR A 204 8.11 6.49 -3.48
C THR A 204 8.55 5.81 -2.17
N ARG A 205 9.82 5.97 -1.79
CA ARG A 205 10.44 5.39 -0.57
C ARG A 205 10.49 6.43 0.56
N LEU A 206 10.86 6.04 1.78
CA LEU A 206 11.05 6.98 2.89
C LEU A 206 12.54 7.17 3.19
N LEU A 207 12.99 8.40 3.43
CA LEU A 207 14.38 8.66 3.83
C LEU A 207 14.55 8.41 5.34
N PRO A 208 15.50 7.58 5.78
CA PRO A 208 15.83 7.47 7.19
C PRO A 208 16.65 8.69 7.64
N HIS A 209 16.12 9.50 8.56
CA HIS A 209 16.95 10.41 9.34
C HIS A 209 17.44 9.68 10.60
N SER A 210 18.66 9.14 10.55
CA SER A 210 19.34 8.64 11.75
C SER A 210 20.50 9.57 12.13
N SER A 211 20.34 10.31 13.23
CA SER A 211 21.43 10.62 14.16
C SER A 211 20.85 11.12 15.49
N TYR A 212 20.35 10.20 16.32
CA TYR A 212 20.19 10.48 17.74
C TYR A 212 21.52 10.20 18.44
N THR A 213 22.31 11.26 18.63
CA THR A 213 23.41 11.27 19.58
C THR A 213 22.81 11.27 20.98
N LEU A 214 23.11 10.24 21.77
CA LEU A 214 22.81 10.18 23.20
C LEU A 214 23.49 11.35 23.91
N HIS A 215 22.72 12.39 24.25
CA HIS A 215 23.09 13.32 25.29
C HIS A 215 22.07 13.22 26.43
N GLU A 216 22.61 12.97 27.62
CA GLU A 216 21.92 12.91 28.89
C GLU A 216 20.98 14.10 29.09
N THR A 217 19.74 13.82 29.46
CA THR A 217 19.01 14.68 30.39
C THR A 217 18.08 13.83 31.24
N LEU A 218 18.66 13.27 32.29
CA LEU A 218 17.96 12.78 33.46
C LEU A 218 17.27 13.96 34.16
N SER A 219 15.97 14.15 33.96
CA SER A 219 15.13 14.85 34.94
C SER A 219 13.64 14.62 34.66
N ARG A 220 12.93 14.07 35.66
CA ARG A 220 11.47 13.98 35.79
C ARG A 220 10.77 12.81 35.08
N ARG A 221 10.98 11.59 35.60
CA ARG A 221 9.90 10.60 35.67
C ARG A 221 9.31 10.60 37.08
N LYS A 222 8.05 11.06 37.20
CA LYS A 222 7.21 10.74 38.34
C LYS A 222 6.81 9.26 38.24
N THR A 223 6.89 8.61 39.38
CA THR A 223 6.66 7.20 39.68
C THR A 223 5.31 6.66 39.20
N SER A 224 5.31 5.49 38.54
CA SER A 224 4.15 4.59 38.46
C SER A 224 4.49 3.31 39.25
N PRO A 225 3.71 2.92 40.28
CA PRO A 225 4.09 1.88 41.22
C PRO A 225 3.36 0.56 40.92
N TYR A 226 3.69 -0.11 39.81
CA TYR A 226 3.28 -1.51 39.63
C TYR A 226 4.35 -2.25 38.85
N LEU A 227 5.20 -2.96 39.59
CA LEU A 227 5.81 -4.27 39.28
C LEU A 227 7.07 -4.41 40.15
N ALA A 228 6.86 -4.89 41.37
CA ALA A 228 7.92 -5.47 42.18
C ALA A 228 8.06 -6.98 41.84
N PRO A 229 9.24 -7.58 42.12
CA PRO A 229 9.77 -8.72 41.39
C PRO A 229 9.68 -10.04 42.17
N HIS A 230 9.74 -11.17 41.46
CA HIS A 230 10.17 -12.47 41.98
C HIS A 230 11.20 -13.03 40.99
N ALA A 231 12.48 -13.02 41.35
CA ALA A 231 13.23 -14.15 41.94
C ALA A 231 13.61 -15.18 40.85
N SER A 232 14.85 -15.64 40.65
CA SER A 232 16.00 -15.78 41.57
C SER A 232 17.22 -16.39 40.84
N LEU A 233 18.45 -15.98 41.25
CA LEU A 233 19.70 -16.78 41.49
C LEU A 233 20.36 -17.49 40.27
N ILE A 234 21.68 -17.44 39.95
CA ILE A 234 22.96 -17.49 40.71
C ILE A 234 24.13 -16.89 39.86
N PRO A 235 25.25 -16.39 40.44
CA PRO A 235 26.31 -15.63 39.76
C PRO A 235 27.68 -16.36 39.57
N ARG A 236 28.52 -15.83 38.67
CA ARG A 236 29.98 -15.47 38.82
C ARG A 236 30.85 -15.74 37.57
N GLY A 237 31.77 -14.80 37.32
CA GLY A 237 32.95 -14.95 36.45
C GLY A 237 33.42 -13.61 35.86
N ILE A 238 33.82 -12.62 36.66
CA ILE A 238 35.19 -12.05 36.75
C ILE A 238 36.12 -12.37 35.57
N HIS A 239 36.68 -11.33 34.95
CA HIS A 239 38.02 -11.10 34.35
C HIS A 239 37.83 -10.06 33.21
N GLY A 240 38.47 -8.90 33.12
CA GLY A 240 39.47 -8.19 33.92
C GLY A 240 39.59 -6.77 33.35
#